data_AF-A0A353RME2-F1
#
_entry.id   AF-A0A353RME2-F1
#
_cell.length_a   1.000
_cell.length_b   1.000
_cell.length_c   1.000
_cell.angle_alpha   90.00
_cell.angle_beta   90.00
_cell.angle_gamma   90.00
#
_symmetry.space_group_name_H-M   'P 1'
#
loop_
_entity.id
_entity.type
_entity.pdbx_description
1 polymer ?
#
loop_
_entity_poly.entity_id
_entity_poly.type
_entity_poly.pdbx_seq_one_letter_code
_entity_poly.pdbx_strand_id
1 'polypeptide(L)'
;MKFQLQHTDSRTKARAGLITTDHGQVETPVFMPVGTVGSVKAVHMSELKEDIGAQIILGNTYHLYLRPGLDILQQAGGLHGFNSWNKPILTDSGGFQVFSLTDNRKLSEEGAEFQSHIDGSRHFFTPEKVIDIQRIIGADIMMAFDECTP
;
A
#
# COMPACT_ATOMS: atom_id res chain seq x y z
N MET A 1 12.31 -2.64 10.55
CA MET A 1 11.94 -1.20 10.56
C MET A 1 12.35 -0.53 11.87
N LYS A 2 12.94 0.68 11.80
CA LYS A 2 13.32 1.51 12.98
C LYS A 2 12.88 2.96 12.76
N PHE A 3 12.26 3.58 13.76
CA PHE A 3 11.95 5.02 13.76
C PHE A 3 12.88 5.76 14.71
N GLN A 4 13.41 6.90 14.28
CA GLN A 4 14.21 7.81 15.09
C GLN A 4 13.59 9.20 15.07
N LEU A 5 13.22 9.71 16.25
CA LEU A 5 12.84 11.12 16.42
C LEU A 5 14.11 11.99 16.39
N GLN A 6 14.22 12.89 15.42
CA GLN A 6 15.40 13.74 15.24
C GLN A 6 15.21 15.10 15.90
N HIS A 7 14.02 15.67 15.81
CA HIS A 7 13.72 16.97 16.40
C HIS A 7 12.23 17.12 16.73
N THR A 8 11.94 17.94 17.74
CA THR A 8 10.59 18.35 18.12
C THR A 8 10.55 19.86 18.26
N ASP A 9 9.54 20.51 17.70
CA ASP A 9 9.34 21.94 17.89
C ASP A 9 8.88 22.23 19.33
N SER A 10 9.38 23.30 19.94
CA SER A 10 9.09 23.63 21.34
C SER A 10 7.74 24.34 21.56
N ARG A 11 7.10 24.82 20.48
CA ARG A 11 5.85 25.61 20.53
C ARG A 11 4.64 24.84 20.01
N THR A 12 4.85 23.75 19.29
CA THR A 12 3.83 22.96 18.62
C THR A 12 4.05 21.46 18.88
N LYS A 13 3.20 20.60 18.30
CA LYS A 13 3.36 19.13 18.35
C LYS A 13 4.15 18.57 17.16
N ALA A 14 4.79 19.43 16.36
CA ALA A 14 5.51 19.02 15.15
C ALA A 14 6.76 18.19 15.50
N ARG A 15 7.04 17.19 14.67
CA ARG A 15 8.16 16.26 14.82
C ARG A 15 8.84 16.06 13.49
N ALA A 16 10.16 16.12 13.48
CA ALA A 16 10.99 15.63 12.40
C ALA A 16 11.64 14.30 12.83
N GLY A 17 11.62 13.30 11.95
CA GLY A 17 12.18 11.99 12.26
C GLY A 17 12.53 11.19 11.02
N LEU A 18 13.17 10.05 11.22
CA LEU A 18 13.68 9.20 10.16
C LEU A 18 13.17 7.77 10.37
N ILE A 19 12.52 7.20 9.36
CA ILE A 19 12.14 5.79 9.31
C ILE A 19 13.18 5.08 8.46
N THR A 20 13.78 4.01 8.99
CA THR A 20 14.64 3.09 8.21
C THR A 20 13.88 1.79 7.97
N THR A 21 13.74 1.46 6.68
CA THR A 21 13.16 0.22 6.15
C THR A 21 14.22 -0.56 5.39
N ASP A 22 13.86 -1.73 4.87
CA ASP A 22 14.81 -2.60 4.17
C ASP A 22 15.17 -2.02 2.77
N HIS A 23 14.26 -1.26 2.15
CA HIS A 23 14.48 -0.63 0.85
C HIS A 23 14.87 0.86 0.91
N GLY A 24 15.10 1.41 2.11
CA GLY A 24 15.64 2.77 2.24
C GLY A 24 15.14 3.55 3.45
N GLN A 25 15.51 4.82 3.48
CA GLN A 25 15.16 5.76 4.53
C GLN A 25 14.08 6.74 4.08
N VAL A 26 13.20 7.12 5.02
CA VAL A 26 12.11 8.06 4.81
C VAL A 26 12.15 9.12 5.91
N GLU A 27 12.35 10.36 5.52
CA GLU A 27 12.26 11.52 6.42
C GLU A 27 10.80 11.86 6.66
N THR A 28 10.46 12.20 7.90
CA THR A 28 9.10 12.56 8.32
C THR A 28 9.09 14.00 8.81
N PRO A 29 8.04 14.81 8.53
CA PRO A 29 6.78 14.44 7.87
C PRO A 29 6.93 14.13 6.38
N VAL A 30 6.21 13.13 5.88
CA VAL A 30 6.28 12.68 4.48
C VAL A 30 4.91 12.67 3.82
N PHE A 31 4.88 13.00 2.53
CA PHE A 31 3.73 12.78 1.66
C PHE A 31 4.01 11.59 0.75
N MET A 32 3.02 10.68 0.61
CA MET A 32 3.16 9.44 -0.17
C MET A 32 2.32 9.54 -1.44
N PRO A 33 2.93 9.57 -2.64
CA PRO A 33 2.20 9.40 -3.90
C PRO A 33 1.48 8.06 -3.95
N VAL A 34 0.23 8.04 -4.42
CA VAL A 34 -0.61 6.84 -4.45
C VAL A 34 -0.53 6.14 -5.82
N GLY A 35 -0.09 4.89 -5.81
CA GLY A 35 -0.08 3.97 -6.94
C GLY A 35 -1.24 2.97 -6.88
N THR A 36 -2.17 3.08 -7.82
CA THR A 36 -3.43 2.33 -7.79
C THR A 36 -3.34 1.01 -8.58
N VAL A 37 -2.48 0.87 -9.59
CA VAL A 37 -2.36 -0.37 -10.40
C VAL A 37 -0.89 -0.60 -10.78
N GLY A 38 -0.02 -0.59 -9.77
CA GLY A 38 1.42 -0.68 -9.96
C GLY A 38 2.10 0.60 -10.46
N SER A 39 1.33 1.64 -10.82
CA SER A 39 1.83 2.96 -11.19
C SER A 39 1.07 4.09 -10.50
N VAL A 40 1.76 5.21 -10.26
CA VAL A 40 1.11 6.51 -10.02
C VAL A 40 0.58 7.03 -11.35
N LYS A 41 -0.67 7.48 -11.39
CA LYS A 41 -1.32 7.85 -12.66
C LYS A 41 -0.61 9.02 -13.33
N ALA A 42 -0.35 8.87 -14.63
CA ALA A 42 0.23 9.90 -15.50
C ALA A 42 1.64 10.40 -15.14
N VAL A 43 2.38 9.65 -14.32
CA VAL A 43 3.74 10.02 -13.89
C VAL A 43 4.66 8.81 -14.08
N HIS A 44 5.84 9.02 -14.66
CA HIS A 44 6.84 7.97 -14.78
C HIS A 44 7.54 7.73 -13.44
N MET A 45 7.96 6.48 -13.17
CA MET A 45 8.67 6.16 -11.93
C MET A 45 9.99 6.91 -11.76
N SER A 46 10.66 7.26 -12.87
CA SER A 46 11.83 8.13 -12.88
C SER A 46 11.51 9.53 -12.37
N GLU A 47 10.41 10.15 -12.82
CA GLU A 47 9.99 11.50 -12.38
C GLU A 47 9.68 11.52 -10.88
N LEU A 48 9.02 10.49 -10.36
CA LEU A 48 8.79 10.34 -8.91
C LEU A 48 10.10 10.28 -8.12
N LYS A 49 11.08 9.56 -8.67
CA LYS A 49 12.34 9.28 -7.98
C LYS A 49 13.31 10.45 -8.06
N GLU A 50 13.44 11.06 -9.22
CA GLU A 50 14.49 12.01 -9.60
C GLU A 50 14.01 13.46 -9.47
N ASP A 51 12.84 13.78 -10.02
CA ASP A 51 12.34 15.16 -10.05
C ASP A 51 11.58 15.53 -8.77
N ILE A 52 10.68 14.64 -8.32
CA ILE A 52 9.87 14.85 -7.12
C ILE A 52 10.66 14.47 -5.85
N GLY A 53 11.63 13.57 -5.98
CA GLY A 53 12.41 13.09 -4.83
C GLY A 53 11.59 12.27 -3.84
N ALA A 54 10.50 11.64 -4.28
CA ALA A 54 9.66 10.83 -3.41
C ALA A 54 10.50 9.72 -2.74
N GLN A 55 10.39 9.63 -1.42
CA GLN A 55 11.12 8.65 -0.61
C GLN A 55 10.32 7.36 -0.41
N ILE A 56 9.01 7.40 -0.55
CA ILE A 56 8.10 6.27 -0.35
C ILE A 56 6.83 6.49 -1.18
N ILE A 57 6.22 5.40 -1.65
CA ILE A 57 4.92 5.43 -2.32
C ILE A 57 3.91 4.54 -1.59
N LEU A 58 2.63 4.80 -1.82
CA LEU A 58 1.54 3.96 -1.34
C LEU A 58 1.04 3.06 -2.48
N GLY A 59 1.08 1.75 -2.31
CA GLY A 59 0.48 0.77 -3.21
C GLY A 59 -0.91 0.36 -2.73
N ASN A 60 -1.88 0.31 -3.64
CA ASN A 60 -3.23 -0.15 -3.31
C ASN A 60 -3.34 -1.67 -3.43
N THR A 61 -3.54 -2.36 -2.31
CA THR A 61 -3.62 -3.82 -2.24
C THR A 61 -4.82 -4.36 -3.00
N TYR A 62 -6.00 -3.74 -2.86
CA TYR A 62 -7.23 -4.19 -3.50
C TYR A 62 -7.07 -4.27 -5.03
N HIS A 63 -6.54 -3.21 -5.63
CA HIS A 63 -6.37 -3.15 -7.07
C HIS A 63 -5.24 -4.07 -7.54
N LEU A 64 -4.08 -4.09 -6.87
CA LEU A 64 -2.95 -4.97 -7.22
C LEU A 64 -3.32 -6.45 -7.15
N TYR A 65 -4.14 -6.82 -6.17
CA TYR A 65 -4.69 -8.16 -6.02
C TYR A 65 -5.57 -8.59 -7.20
N LEU A 66 -6.41 -7.67 -7.72
CA LEU A 66 -7.28 -7.97 -8.86
C LEU A 66 -6.57 -7.86 -10.21
N ARG A 67 -5.66 -6.89 -10.33
CA ARG A 67 -4.88 -6.61 -11.55
C ARG A 67 -3.58 -5.88 -11.18
N PRO A 68 -2.41 -6.41 -11.52
CA PRO A 68 -2.18 -7.56 -12.41
C PRO A 68 -2.49 -8.92 -11.78
N GLY A 69 -2.67 -8.99 -10.46
CA GLY A 69 -2.84 -10.26 -9.75
C GLY A 69 -1.54 -10.74 -9.12
N LEU A 70 -1.68 -11.57 -8.08
CA LEU A 70 -0.57 -11.99 -7.23
C LEU A 70 0.46 -12.84 -7.97
N ASP A 71 0.03 -13.73 -8.85
CA ASP A 71 0.94 -14.63 -9.59
C ASP A 71 1.92 -13.85 -10.46
N ILE A 72 1.44 -12.78 -11.12
CA ILE A 72 2.26 -11.90 -11.95
C ILE A 72 3.23 -11.11 -11.08
N LEU A 73 2.76 -10.56 -9.96
CA LEU A 73 3.63 -9.84 -9.02
C LEU A 73 4.71 -10.75 -8.45
N GLN A 74 4.35 -11.98 -8.07
CA GLN A 74 5.29 -12.96 -7.54
C GLN A 74 6.37 -13.32 -8.58
N GLN A 75 5.97 -13.55 -9.84
CA GLN A 75 6.91 -13.81 -10.94
C GLN A 75 7.82 -12.62 -11.25
N ALA A 76 7.33 -11.39 -11.05
CA ALA A 76 8.10 -10.16 -11.21
C ALA A 76 9.04 -9.87 -10.02
N GLY A 77 9.00 -10.67 -8.94
CA GLY A 77 9.78 -10.40 -7.72
C GLY A 77 9.14 -9.35 -6.80
N GLY A 78 7.82 -9.26 -6.80
CA GLY A 78 7.03 -8.27 -6.08
C GLY A 78 6.79 -7.00 -6.90
N LEU A 79 6.16 -6.01 -6.27
CA LEU A 79 5.82 -4.74 -6.89
C LEU A 79 7.07 -3.94 -7.27
N HIS A 80 8.11 -3.98 -6.45
CA HIS A 80 9.40 -3.34 -6.75
C HIS A 80 9.96 -3.78 -8.10
N GLY A 81 9.96 -5.09 -8.38
CA GLY A 81 10.42 -5.63 -9.67
C GLY A 81 9.42 -5.34 -10.80
N PHE A 82 8.12 -5.37 -10.51
CA PHE A 82 7.08 -5.09 -11.50
C PHE A 82 7.11 -3.65 -12.03
N ASN A 83 7.32 -2.65 -11.16
CA ASN A 83 7.27 -1.23 -11.52
C ASN A 83 8.63 -0.52 -11.48
N SER A 84 9.72 -1.24 -11.21
CA SER A 84 11.09 -0.69 -11.07
C SER A 84 11.25 0.36 -9.97
N TRP A 85 10.33 0.41 -8.99
CA TRP A 85 10.47 1.25 -7.81
C TRP A 85 11.36 0.56 -6.79
N ASN A 86 12.56 1.09 -6.56
CA ASN A 86 13.55 0.49 -5.67
C ASN A 86 13.70 1.22 -4.33
N LYS A 87 12.68 1.97 -3.92
CA LYS A 87 12.58 2.69 -2.65
C LYS A 87 11.41 2.11 -1.83
N PRO A 88 11.21 2.52 -0.58
CA PRO A 88 10.16 1.96 0.27
C PRO A 88 8.75 2.02 -0.32
N ILE A 89 7.94 1.00 -0.03
CA ILE A 89 6.51 0.91 -0.37
C ILE A 89 5.69 0.66 0.89
N LEU A 90 4.67 1.48 1.09
CA LEU A 90 3.58 1.19 2.02
C LEU A 90 2.41 0.60 1.23
N THR A 91 1.83 -0.50 1.69
CA THR A 91 0.58 -1.01 1.11
C THR A 91 -0.57 -0.77 2.06
N ASP A 92 -1.70 -0.30 1.52
CA ASP A 92 -2.95 -0.31 2.28
C ASP A 92 -3.48 -1.73 2.48
N SER A 93 -4.48 -1.91 3.33
CA SER A 93 -5.08 -3.22 3.59
C SER A 93 -6.11 -3.63 2.53
N GLY A 94 -6.52 -2.69 1.66
CA GLY A 94 -7.67 -2.84 0.77
C GLY A 94 -9.03 -2.78 1.49
N GLY A 95 -9.06 -2.64 2.81
CA GLY A 95 -10.29 -2.57 3.60
C GLY A 95 -11.20 -1.45 3.09
N PHE A 96 -10.71 -0.22 3.08
CA PHE A 96 -11.49 0.94 2.63
C PHE A 96 -12.15 0.76 1.25
N GLN A 97 -11.46 0.14 0.28
CA GLN A 97 -12.00 -0.11 -1.05
C GLN A 97 -13.15 -1.12 -0.99
N VAL A 98 -13.00 -2.19 -0.23
CA VAL A 98 -14.10 -3.13 0.05
C VAL A 98 -15.28 -2.41 0.72
N PHE A 99 -15.01 -1.49 1.66
CA PHE A 99 -16.02 -0.64 2.31
C PHE A 99 -16.67 0.40 1.37
N SER A 100 -15.99 0.85 0.33
CA SER A 100 -16.55 1.81 -0.63
C SER A 100 -17.51 1.17 -1.64
N LEU A 101 -17.50 -0.16 -1.78
CA LEU A 101 -18.34 -0.92 -2.72
C LEU A 101 -19.65 -1.41 -2.06
N THR A 102 -20.43 -0.48 -1.50
CA THR A 102 -21.58 -0.74 -0.61
C THR A 102 -22.57 -1.80 -1.08
N ASP A 103 -22.83 -1.93 -2.39
CA ASP A 103 -23.86 -2.84 -2.89
C ASP A 103 -23.39 -4.30 -3.07
N ASN A 104 -22.06 -4.54 -3.05
CA ASN A 104 -21.45 -5.80 -3.48
C ASN A 104 -20.59 -6.47 -2.41
N ARG A 105 -20.86 -6.24 -1.11
CA ARG A 105 -20.10 -6.85 -0.02
C ARG A 105 -20.94 -7.56 1.04
N LYS A 106 -20.32 -8.53 1.72
CA LYS A 106 -20.80 -9.11 2.98
C LYS A 106 -19.67 -9.11 3.99
N LEU A 107 -19.94 -8.58 5.19
CA LEU A 107 -18.98 -8.55 6.29
C LEU A 107 -19.35 -9.62 7.32
N SER A 108 -18.33 -10.30 7.83
CA SER A 108 -18.41 -11.22 8.97
C SER A 108 -17.19 -11.00 9.87
N GLU A 109 -17.21 -11.60 11.06
CA GLU A 109 -16.05 -11.59 11.96
C GLU A 109 -14.80 -12.20 11.30
N GLU A 110 -14.99 -13.16 10.40
CA GLU A 110 -13.90 -13.83 9.67
C GLU A 110 -13.28 -12.96 8.57
N GLY A 111 -14.00 -11.94 8.08
CA GLY A 111 -13.51 -11.07 7.02
C GLY A 111 -14.59 -10.45 6.14
N ALA A 112 -14.20 -10.07 4.93
CA ALA A 112 -15.05 -9.39 3.97
C ALA A 112 -15.15 -10.16 2.64
N GLU A 113 -16.36 -10.58 2.27
CA GLU A 113 -16.69 -11.04 0.92
C GLU A 113 -17.01 -9.83 0.05
N PHE A 114 -16.46 -9.79 -1.15
CA PHE A 114 -16.78 -8.75 -2.13
C PHE A 114 -16.78 -9.28 -3.56
N GLN A 115 -17.47 -8.56 -4.43
CA GLN A 115 -17.44 -8.80 -5.86
C GLN A 115 -16.43 -7.88 -6.56
N SER A 116 -15.59 -8.44 -7.41
CA SER A 116 -14.66 -7.72 -8.27
C SER A 116 -15.43 -6.81 -9.24
N HIS A 117 -15.04 -5.53 -9.28
CA HIS A 117 -15.59 -4.55 -10.23
C HIS A 117 -15.06 -4.75 -11.67
N ILE A 118 -14.08 -5.63 -11.86
CA ILE A 118 -13.43 -5.87 -13.15
C ILE A 118 -14.18 -6.95 -13.95
N ASP A 119 -14.54 -8.05 -13.29
CA ASP A 119 -15.06 -9.27 -13.94
C ASP A 119 -16.26 -9.90 -13.22
N GLY A 120 -16.68 -9.33 -12.09
CA GLY A 120 -17.79 -9.86 -11.31
C GLY A 120 -17.47 -11.11 -10.49
N SER A 121 -16.21 -11.56 -10.43
CA SER A 121 -15.80 -12.69 -9.60
C SER A 121 -15.93 -12.36 -8.11
N ARG A 122 -16.17 -13.37 -7.28
CA ARG A 122 -16.29 -13.20 -5.82
C ARG A 122 -14.98 -13.52 -5.13
N HIS A 123 -14.62 -12.70 -4.17
CA HIS A 123 -13.42 -12.86 -3.36
C HIS A 123 -13.73 -12.69 -1.88
N PHE A 124 -12.89 -13.29 -1.05
CA PHE A 124 -12.96 -13.18 0.40
C PHE A 124 -11.60 -12.75 0.94
N PHE A 125 -11.59 -11.66 1.71
CA PHE A 125 -10.43 -11.13 2.42
C PHE A 125 -10.56 -11.39 3.92
N THR A 126 -9.62 -12.16 4.46
CA THR A 126 -9.40 -12.29 5.90
C THR A 126 -8.18 -11.46 6.30
N PRO A 127 -8.02 -11.12 7.59
CA PRO A 127 -6.81 -10.44 8.07
C PRO A 127 -5.52 -11.15 7.66
N GLU A 128 -5.46 -12.48 7.80
CA GLU A 128 -4.29 -13.30 7.45
C GLU A 128 -3.99 -13.23 5.96
N LYS A 129 -5.03 -13.40 5.13
CA LYS A 129 -4.88 -13.38 3.67
C LYS A 129 -4.40 -12.02 3.17
N VAL A 130 -4.89 -10.93 3.77
CA VAL A 130 -4.45 -9.57 3.43
C VAL A 130 -2.98 -9.34 3.78
N ILE A 131 -2.50 -9.89 4.90
CA ILE A 131 -1.06 -9.83 5.22
C ILE A 131 -0.24 -10.66 4.21
N ASP A 132 -0.69 -11.85 3.84
CA ASP A 132 0.00 -12.67 2.85
C ASP A 132 0.03 -12.03 1.47
N ILE A 133 -1.06 -11.37 1.06
CA ILE A 133 -1.12 -10.57 -0.16
C ILE A 133 -0.07 -9.45 -0.12
N GLN A 134 -0.01 -8.67 0.96
CA GLN A 134 0.95 -7.57 1.08
C GLN A 134 2.41 -8.06 1.09
N ARG A 135 2.68 -9.25 1.64
CA ARG A 135 3.99 -9.91 1.53
C ARG A 135 4.35 -10.28 0.09
N ILE A 136 3.40 -10.80 -0.70
CA ILE A 136 3.62 -11.12 -2.11
C ILE A 136 3.83 -9.85 -2.93
N ILE A 137 3.09 -8.78 -2.63
CA ILE A 137 3.30 -7.46 -3.22
C ILE A 137 4.70 -6.93 -2.85
N GLY A 138 5.27 -7.33 -1.71
CA GLY A 138 6.61 -6.94 -1.29
C GLY A 138 6.64 -5.59 -0.57
N ALA A 139 5.64 -5.31 0.27
CA ALA A 139 5.58 -4.05 1.01
C ALA A 139 6.60 -3.97 2.16
N ASP A 140 7.18 -2.78 2.38
CA ASP A 140 8.01 -2.47 3.56
C ASP A 140 7.16 -2.15 4.80
N ILE A 141 6.02 -1.51 4.57
CA ILE A 141 5.06 -1.14 5.61
C ILE A 141 3.70 -1.70 5.20
N MET A 142 3.20 -2.64 6.00
CA MET A 142 1.91 -3.29 5.76
C MET A 142 0.87 -2.71 6.71
N MET A 143 -0.28 -2.35 6.16
CA MET A 143 -1.42 -1.91 6.96
C MET A 143 -2.24 -3.11 7.42
N ALA A 144 -2.66 -3.08 8.67
CA ALA A 144 -3.57 -4.09 9.21
C ALA A 144 -4.92 -4.01 8.50
N PHE A 145 -5.55 -5.16 8.29
CA PHE A 145 -6.91 -5.21 7.77
C PHE A 145 -7.89 -4.69 8.82
N ASP A 146 -8.70 -3.72 8.43
CA ASP A 146 -9.56 -2.95 9.31
C ASP A 146 -10.95 -2.71 8.71
N GLU A 147 -11.91 -2.47 9.60
CA GLU A 147 -13.25 -2.03 9.25
C GLU A 147 -13.38 -0.51 9.40
N CYS A 148 -13.66 0.17 8.29
CA CYS A 148 -13.87 1.61 8.30
C CYS A 148 -15.32 1.89 8.73
N THR A 149 -15.49 2.35 9.97
CA THR A 149 -16.80 2.74 10.51
C THR A 149 -17.34 3.99 9.79
N PRO A 150 -18.63 4.03 9.43
CA PRO A 150 -19.25 5.17 8.74
C PRO A 150 -19.33 6.45 9.59
#